data_AF-J2ZCJ1-F1
#
_entry.id   AF-J2ZCJ1-F1
#
_cell.length_a   1.000
_cell.length_b   1.000
_cell.length_c   1.000
_cell.angle_alpha   90.00
_cell.angle_beta   90.00
_cell.angle_gamma   90.00
#
_symmetry.space_group_name_H-M   'P 1'
#
loop_
_entity.id
_entity.type
_entity.pdbx_description
1 polymer ?
#
loop_
_entity_poly.entity_id
_entity_poly.type
_entity_poly.pdbx_seq_one_letter_code
_entity_poly.pdbx_strand_id
1 'polypeptide(L)'
;MFESRLRLVGSALAVGLVVGAGGLVFAILALGSVRTASETMFVLGALAFGFGLLGWSGSILAANSVEAMQEHLDAASGWTEQNSRRAMARIGSFGFGVMVGSAIATIALGGV
;
A
#
# COMPACT_ATOMS: atom_id res chain seq x y z
N MET A 1 22.87 3.03 4.26
CA MET A 1 21.66 2.46 4.92
C MET A 1 20.34 2.99 4.32
N PHE A 2 20.24 4.28 3.95
CA PHE A 2 19.03 4.90 3.36
C PHE A 2 18.60 4.32 2.00
N GLU A 3 19.54 3.91 1.15
CA GLU A 3 19.26 3.34 -0.18
C GLU A 3 18.39 2.08 -0.11
N SER A 4 18.54 1.26 0.93
CA SER A 4 17.73 0.06 1.12
C SER A 4 16.27 0.38 1.42
N ARG A 5 15.98 1.48 2.13
CA ARG A 5 14.63 1.90 2.50
C ARG A 5 13.93 2.57 1.32
N LEU A 6 14.67 3.40 0.58
CA LEU A 6 14.21 4.04 -0.65
C LEU A 6 13.89 3.02 -1.75
N ARG A 7 14.76 2.03 -1.99
CA ARG A 7 14.47 0.96 -2.95
C ARG A 7 13.23 0.17 -2.57
N LEU A 8 12.97 0.01 -1.28
CA LEU A 8 11.84 -0.76 -0.76
C LEU A 8 10.48 -0.10 -1.01
N VAL A 9 10.39 1.16 -0.60
CA VAL A 9 9.20 1.99 -0.77
C VAL A 9 9.02 2.28 -2.25
N GLY A 10 10.12 2.60 -2.94
CA GLY A 10 10.14 2.85 -4.38
C GLY A 10 9.70 1.64 -5.21
N SER A 11 10.14 0.42 -4.88
CA SER A 11 9.69 -0.78 -5.60
C SER A 11 8.21 -1.06 -5.37
N ALA A 12 7.72 -0.91 -4.12
CA ALA A 12 6.31 -1.11 -3.82
C ALA A 12 5.43 -0.08 -4.52
N LEU A 13 5.87 1.18 -4.56
CA LEU A 13 5.21 2.26 -5.29
C LEU A 13 5.20 1.99 -6.80
N ALA A 14 6.34 1.58 -7.38
CA ALA A 14 6.43 1.27 -8.80
C ALA A 14 5.52 0.09 -9.19
N VAL A 15 5.47 -0.96 -8.36
CA VAL A 15 4.52 -2.07 -8.55
C VAL A 15 3.08 -1.57 -8.43
N GLY A 16 2.79 -0.72 -7.44
CA GLY A 16 1.48 -0.09 -7.28
C GLY A 16 1.07 0.70 -8.53
N LEU A 17 1.97 1.50 -9.12
CA LEU A 17 1.72 2.25 -10.35
C LEU A 17 1.31 1.33 -11.50
N VAL A 18 2.08 0.26 -11.72
CA VAL A 18 1.80 -0.71 -12.80
C VAL A 18 0.48 -1.43 -12.56
N VAL A 19 0.20 -1.83 -11.32
CA VAL A 19 -1.07 -2.47 -10.94
C VAL A 19 -2.25 -1.50 -11.08
N GLY A 20 -2.09 -0.23 -10.71
CA GLY A 20 -3.13 0.79 -10.85
C GLY A 20 -3.47 1.07 -12.31
N ALA A 21 -2.45 1.26 -13.15
CA ALA A 21 -2.64 1.51 -14.58
C ALA A 21 -3.17 0.27 -15.33
N GLY A 22 -2.56 -0.89 -15.12
CA GLY A 22 -3.00 -2.14 -15.77
C GLY A 22 -4.36 -2.62 -15.26
N GLY A 23 -4.61 -2.48 -13.96
CA GLY A 23 -5.88 -2.81 -13.33
C GLY A 23 -7.02 -1.92 -13.81
N LEU A 24 -6.76 -0.64 -14.12
CA LEU A 24 -7.74 0.23 -14.75
C LEU A 24 -8.19 -0.33 -16.11
N VAL A 25 -7.25 -0.73 -16.98
CA VAL A 25 -7.59 -1.30 -18.30
C VAL A 25 -8.45 -2.53 -18.15
N PHE A 26 -8.09 -3.43 -17.23
CA PHE A 26 -8.90 -4.60 -16.93
C PHE A 26 -10.30 -4.24 -16.38
N ALA A 27 -10.37 -3.29 -15.46
CA ALA A 27 -11.63 -2.83 -14.87
C ALA A 27 -12.53 -2.15 -15.91
N ILE A 28 -11.97 -1.44 -16.90
CA ILE A 28 -12.72 -0.89 -18.03
C ILE A 28 -13.36 -2.01 -18.84
N LEU A 29 -12.60 -3.07 -19.16
CA LEU A 29 -13.13 -4.22 -19.90
C LEU A 29 -14.24 -4.96 -19.13
N ALA A 30 -14.16 -5.00 -17.80
CA ALA A 30 -15.13 -5.68 -16.96
C ALA A 30 -16.39 -4.85 -16.67
N LEU A 31 -16.26 -3.53 -16.49
CA LEU A 31 -17.32 -2.63 -16.03
C LEU A 31 -17.93 -1.79 -17.16
N GLY A 32 -17.28 -1.70 -18.32
CA GLY A 32 -17.74 -0.94 -19.49
C GLY A 32 -17.72 0.58 -19.32
N SER A 33 -17.20 1.11 -18.20
CA SER A 33 -17.18 2.53 -17.87
C SER A 33 -15.82 2.94 -17.33
N VAL A 34 -15.18 3.91 -18.00
CA VAL A 34 -13.88 4.48 -17.58
C VAL A 34 -13.99 5.13 -16.21
N ARG A 35 -15.09 5.86 -15.96
CA ARG A 35 -15.34 6.52 -14.68
C ARG A 35 -15.46 5.51 -13.55
N THR A 36 -16.31 4.50 -13.71
CA THR A 36 -16.56 3.48 -12.67
C THR A 36 -15.31 2.66 -12.41
N ALA A 37 -14.56 2.30 -13.45
CA ALA A 37 -13.28 1.60 -13.33
C ALA A 37 -12.24 2.44 -12.57
N SER A 38 -12.14 3.73 -12.89
CA SER A 38 -11.22 4.66 -12.22
C SER A 38 -11.56 4.85 -10.75
N GLU A 39 -12.84 5.10 -10.43
CA GLU A 39 -13.31 5.23 -9.05
C GLU A 39 -13.03 3.94 -8.25
N THR A 40 -13.30 2.78 -8.83
CA THR A 40 -13.06 1.48 -8.18
C THR A 40 -11.58 1.27 -7.88
N MET A 41 -10.70 1.44 -8.87
CA MET A 41 -9.26 1.27 -8.68
C MET A 41 -8.68 2.27 -7.67
N PHE A 42 -9.15 3.52 -7.71
CA PHE A 42 -8.73 4.54 -6.75
C PHE A 42 -9.14 4.17 -5.32
N VAL A 43 -10.39 3.72 -5.11
CA VAL A 43 -10.87 3.30 -3.79
C VAL A 43 -10.09 2.09 -3.28
N LEU A 44 -9.80 1.09 -4.12
CA LEU A 44 -8.97 -0.05 -3.74
C LEU A 44 -7.55 0.36 -3.33
N GLY A 45 -6.94 1.28 -4.08
CA GLY A 45 -5.66 1.87 -3.73
C GLY A 45 -5.71 2.65 -2.40
N ALA A 46 -6.76 3.45 -2.20
CA ALA A 46 -6.98 4.22 -0.98
C ALA A 46 -7.18 3.33 0.26
N LEU A 47 -7.89 2.20 0.12
CA LEU A 47 -8.05 1.22 1.17
C LEU A 47 -6.70 0.61 1.58
N ALA A 48 -5.90 0.17 0.61
CA ALA A 48 -4.56 -0.36 0.88
C ALA A 48 -3.63 0.70 1.51
N PHE A 49 -3.72 1.95 1.03
CA PHE A 49 -2.97 3.07 1.59
C PHE A 49 -3.36 3.34 3.04
N GLY A 50 -4.66 3.46 3.31
CA GLY A 50 -5.21 3.69 4.65
C GLY A 50 -4.84 2.56 5.61
N PHE A 51 -4.94 1.31 5.18
CA PHE A 51 -4.51 0.15 5.97
C PHE A 51 -3.02 0.21 6.30
N GLY A 52 -2.16 0.52 5.32
CA GLY A 52 -0.72 0.69 5.54
C GLY A 52 -0.42 1.84 6.50
N LEU A 53 -1.13 2.97 6.40
CA LEU A 53 -0.94 4.11 7.27
C LEU A 53 -1.37 3.81 8.72
N LEU A 54 -2.55 3.21 8.90
CA LEU A 54 -3.05 2.80 10.22
C LEU A 54 -2.16 1.72 10.83
N GLY A 55 -1.73 0.73 10.06
CA GLY A 55 -0.82 -0.32 10.53
C GLY A 55 0.56 0.22 10.90
N TRP A 56 1.07 1.22 10.15
CA TRP A 56 2.34 1.88 10.49
C TRP A 56 2.24 2.66 11.80
N SER A 57 1.18 3.43 11.98
CA SER A 57 0.90 4.16 13.22
C SER A 57 0.63 3.22 14.39
N GLY A 58 -0.13 2.15 14.16
CA GLY A 58 -0.43 1.12 15.15
C GLY A 58 0.81 0.35 15.58
N SER A 59 1.78 0.14 14.68
CA SER A 59 3.06 -0.48 15.05
C SER A 59 3.83 0.35 16.07
N ILE A 60 3.76 1.69 15.98
CA ILE A 60 4.39 2.59 16.96
C ILE A 60 3.67 2.48 18.31
N LEU A 61 2.33 2.46 18.30
CA LEU A 61 1.53 2.38 19.52
C LEU A 61 1.66 1.02 20.23
N ALA A 62 1.75 -0.06 19.45
CA ALA A 62 1.82 -1.43 19.95
C ALA A 62 3.25 -1.92 20.25
N ALA A 63 4.28 -1.11 19.99
CA ALA A 63 5.68 -1.52 20.18
C ALA A 63 5.93 -2.02 21.61
N ASN A 64 5.62 -1.17 22.61
CA ASN A 64 5.87 -1.49 24.02
C ASN A 64 5.01 -2.66 24.53
N SER A 65 3.78 -2.80 24.04
CA SER A 65 2.88 -3.86 24.50
C SER A 65 3.25 -5.23 23.93
N VAL A 66 3.70 -5.30 22.67
CA VAL A 66 4.13 -6.54 22.05
C VAL A 66 5.50 -6.97 22.58
N GLU A 67 6.43 -6.04 22.82
CA GLU A 67 7.71 -6.35 23.45
C GLU A 67 7.54 -6.89 24.88
N ALA A 68 6.70 -6.24 25.69
CA ALA A 68 6.36 -6.75 27.02
C ALA A 68 5.68 -8.12 26.96
N MET A 69 4.82 -8.37 25.97
CA MET A 69 4.18 -9.66 25.80
C MET A 69 5.17 -10.76 25.39
N GLN A 70 6.14 -10.47 24.53
CA GLN A 70 7.20 -11.42 24.16
C GLN A 70 8.08 -11.79 25.36
N GLU A 71 8.41 -10.80 26.21
CA GLU A 71 9.21 -11.01 27.43
C GLU A 71 8.49 -11.92 28.44
N HIS A 72 7.16 -11.81 28.55
CA HIS A 72 6.39 -12.54 29.56
C HIS A 72 5.78 -13.87 29.07
N LEU A 73 5.57 -14.05 27.76
CA LEU A 73 4.90 -15.23 27.20
C LEU A 73 5.81 -16.13 26.36
N ASP A 74 7.13 -15.87 26.35
CA ASP A 74 8.13 -16.62 25.55
C ASP A 74 7.71 -16.78 24.08
N ALA A 75 7.05 -15.74 23.55
CA ALA A 75 6.49 -15.75 22.22
C ALA A 75 7.57 -15.46 21.18
N ALA A 76 8.20 -16.51 20.64
CA ALA A 76 9.24 -16.45 19.61
C ALA A 76 8.72 -16.01 18.23
N SER A 77 8.05 -14.85 18.14
CA SER A 77 7.48 -14.35 16.88
C SER A 77 8.52 -13.69 15.95
N GLY A 78 9.70 -13.32 16.47
CA GLY A 78 10.71 -12.56 15.73
C GLY A 78 10.22 -11.17 15.27
N TRP A 79 9.09 -10.71 15.81
CA TRP A 79 8.47 -9.44 15.45
C TRP A 79 9.23 -8.28 16.08
N THR A 80 9.50 -7.26 15.29
CA THR A 80 10.06 -5.98 15.75
C THR A 80 9.23 -4.84 15.20
N GLU A 81 9.12 -3.74 15.97
CA GLU A 81 8.45 -2.51 15.52
C GLU A 81 9.00 -2.07 14.15
N GLN A 82 10.32 -2.12 13.99
CA GLN A 82 10.99 -1.70 12.77
C GLN A 82 10.60 -2.56 11.56
N ASN A 83 10.49 -3.89 11.72
CA ASN A 83 10.07 -4.78 10.65
C ASN A 83 8.59 -4.59 10.30
N SER A 84 7.74 -4.41 11.31
CA SER A 84 6.31 -4.14 11.12
C SER A 84 6.08 -2.83 10.36
N ARG A 85 6.72 -1.74 10.82
CA ARG A 85 6.65 -0.43 10.15
C ARG A 85 7.16 -0.50 8.72
N ARG A 86 8.21 -1.28 8.47
CA ARG A 86 8.74 -1.47 7.12
C ARG A 86 7.76 -2.20 6.22
N ALA A 87 7.07 -3.22 6.73
CA ALA A 87 6.03 -3.93 5.97
C ALA A 87 4.83 -3.01 5.67
N MET A 88 4.35 -2.28 6.67
CA MET A 88 3.20 -1.37 6.52
C MET A 88 3.52 -0.19 5.60
N ALA A 89 4.74 0.33 5.65
CA ALA A 89 5.21 1.33 4.69
C ALA A 89 5.20 0.79 3.25
N ARG A 90 5.56 -0.48 3.00
CA ARG A 90 5.44 -1.09 1.66
C ARG A 90 3.98 -1.15 1.22
N ILE A 91 3.08 -1.62 2.08
CA ILE A 91 1.65 -1.73 1.77
C ILE A 91 1.06 -0.35 1.47
N GLY A 92 1.38 0.65 2.30
CA GLY A 92 0.97 2.03 2.08
C GLY A 92 1.50 2.58 0.75
N SER A 93 2.79 2.41 0.48
CA SER A 93 3.42 2.86 -0.77
C SER A 93 2.81 2.19 -2.00
N PHE A 94 2.47 0.91 -1.90
CA PHE A 94 1.78 0.17 -2.95
C PHE A 94 0.38 0.75 -3.20
N GLY A 95 -0.43 0.93 -2.15
CA GLY A 95 -1.77 1.52 -2.26
C GLY A 95 -1.75 2.91 -2.87
N PHE A 96 -0.81 3.75 -2.44
CA PHE A 96 -0.57 5.07 -3.04
C PHE A 96 -0.18 4.98 -4.52
N GLY A 97 0.71 4.04 -4.87
CA GLY A 97 1.08 3.77 -6.25
C GLY A 97 -0.12 3.37 -7.11
N VAL A 98 -1.03 2.54 -6.59
CA VAL A 98 -2.27 2.15 -7.29
C VAL A 98 -3.14 3.37 -7.58
N MET A 99 -3.35 4.24 -6.59
CA MET A 99 -4.14 5.47 -6.76
C MET A 99 -3.55 6.38 -7.84
N VAL A 100 -2.23 6.62 -7.80
CA VAL A 100 -1.54 7.47 -8.77
C VAL A 100 -1.55 6.82 -10.16
N GLY A 101 -1.31 5.52 -10.23
CA GLY A 101 -1.26 4.77 -11.49
C GLY A 101 -2.61 4.76 -12.21
N SER A 102 -3.70 4.53 -11.46
CA SER A 102 -5.05 4.61 -12.03
C SER A 102 -5.39 6.04 -12.45
N ALA A 103 -5.05 7.06 -11.66
CA ALA A 103 -5.32 8.45 -12.01
C ALA A 103 -4.58 8.88 -13.30
N ILE A 104 -3.29 8.57 -13.42
CA ILE A 104 -2.50 8.86 -14.62
C ILE A 104 -3.08 8.12 -15.83
N ALA A 105 -3.43 6.84 -15.69
CA ALA A 105 -4.01 6.06 -16.77
C ALA A 105 -5.37 6.60 -17.21
N THR A 106 -6.22 7.04 -16.26
CA THR A 106 -7.51 7.68 -16.57
C THR A 106 -7.31 8.97 -17.37
N ILE A 107 -6.35 9.82 -16.98
CA ILE A 107 -5.99 11.03 -17.73
C ILE A 107 -5.49 10.67 -19.13
N ALA A 108 -4.60 9.69 -19.26
CA ALA A 108 -4.03 9.27 -20.53
C ALA A 108 -5.08 8.68 -21.50
N LEU A 109 -6.13 8.05 -20.98
CA LEU A 109 -7.23 7.50 -21.75
C LEU A 109 -8.32 8.54 -22.09
N GLY A 110 -8.13 9.81 -21.72
CA GLY A 110 -9.06 10.90 -22.02
C GLY A 110 -10.28 10.95 -21.09
N GLY A 111 -10.21 10.32 -19.92
CA GLY A 111 -11.22 10.41 -18.88
C GLY A 111 -11.09 11.72 -18.09
N VAL A 112 -11.50 12.84 -18.69
CA VAL A 112 -11.75 14.12 -17.99
C VAL A 112 -13.13 14.63 -18.39
#